data_AF-A0AA44ID78-F1
#
_entry.id   AF-A0AA44ID78-F1
#
_cell.length_a   1.000
_cell.length_b   1.000
_cell.length_c   1.000
_cell.angle_alpha   90.00
_cell.angle_beta   90.00
_cell.angle_gamma   90.00
#
_symmetry.space_group_name_H-M   'P 1'
#
loop_
_entity.id
_entity.type
_entity.pdbx_description
1 polymer ?
#
loop_
_entity_poly.entity_id
_entity_poly.type
_entity_poly.pdbx_seq_one_letter_code
_entity_poly.pdbx_strand_id
1 'polypeptide(L)'
;MLAAAVLAAGCAPHGDPRADGVRRAVEAHHRASLGGAPLASWTYRVLTVRRDGHRAAVDAELTYALDGYDAAPATARRRLDLARRDGRWRVTGDRPARGRPAQLWDQGPVRAVRGARSL
;
A
#
# COMPACT_ATOMS: atom_id res chain seq x y z
N MET A 1 11.49 -24.47 16.02
CA MET A 1 12.53 -23.47 15.69
C MET A 1 12.16 -22.17 16.38
N LEU A 2 13.06 -21.63 17.21
CA LEU A 2 12.82 -20.48 18.08
C LEU A 2 12.54 -19.20 17.28
N ALA A 3 11.44 -18.51 17.59
CA ALA A 3 11.16 -17.15 17.18
C ALA A 3 11.93 -16.18 18.09
N ALA A 4 12.92 -15.49 17.54
CA ALA A 4 13.59 -14.39 18.23
C ALA A 4 12.77 -13.11 18.05
N ALA A 5 12.05 -12.69 19.09
CA ALA A 5 11.42 -11.40 19.16
C ALA A 5 12.48 -10.33 19.47
N VAL A 6 12.89 -9.56 18.46
CA VAL A 6 13.69 -8.35 18.67
C VAL A 6 12.73 -7.24 19.11
N LEU A 7 12.76 -6.92 20.40
CA LEU A 7 12.16 -5.70 20.94
C LEU A 7 13.04 -4.51 20.54
N ALA A 8 12.75 -3.92 19.38
CA ALA A 8 13.26 -2.60 19.05
C ALA A 8 12.45 -1.55 19.83
N ALA A 9 13.01 -1.09 20.95
CA ALA A 9 12.57 0.11 21.63
C ALA A 9 12.86 1.33 20.73
N GLY A 10 11.93 1.64 19.83
CA GLY A 10 11.97 2.87 19.04
C GLY A 10 11.26 3.98 19.80
N CYS A 11 11.98 5.05 20.15
CA CYS A 11 11.37 6.34 20.49
C CYS A 11 10.35 6.70 19.41
N ALA A 12 9.06 6.64 19.73
CA ALA A 12 8.05 7.18 18.85
C ALA A 12 8.18 8.71 18.93
N PRO A 13 8.45 9.43 17.82
CA PRO A 13 8.15 10.85 17.82
C PRO A 13 6.66 10.98 18.13
N HIS A 14 6.28 11.90 19.01
CA HIS A 14 4.87 12.26 19.18
C HIS A 14 4.38 12.76 17.82
N GLY A 15 3.73 11.89 17.06
CA GLY A 15 3.20 12.21 15.74
C GLY A 15 2.13 13.29 15.91
N ASP A 16 2.05 14.22 14.96
CA ASP A 16 0.88 15.10 14.88
C ASP A 16 -0.38 14.20 14.81
N PRO A 17 -1.31 14.26 15.79
CA PRO A 17 -2.51 13.41 15.79
C PRO A 17 -3.35 13.56 14.52
N ARG A 18 -3.19 14.69 13.83
CA ARG A 18 -3.82 14.93 12.53
C ARG A 18 -3.10 14.19 11.40
N ALA A 19 -1.76 14.05 11.46
CA ALA A 19 -0.97 13.22 10.55
C ALA A 19 -1.23 11.73 10.77
N ASP A 20 -1.54 11.31 12.00
CA ASP A 20 -1.93 9.93 12.30
C ASP A 20 -3.17 9.50 11.52
N GLY A 21 -4.13 10.41 11.33
CA GLY A 21 -5.32 10.12 10.53
C GLY A 21 -5.01 9.80 9.07
N VAL A 22 -4.01 10.46 8.47
CA VAL A 22 -3.55 10.17 7.10
C VAL A 22 -2.84 8.81 7.05
N ARG A 23 -1.93 8.55 8.00
CA ARG A 23 -1.18 7.27 8.05
C ARG A 23 -2.13 6.09 8.22
N ARG A 24 -3.06 6.16 9.18
CA ARG A 24 -4.08 5.13 9.39
C ARG A 24 -4.93 4.89 8.14
N ALA A 25 -5.31 5.95 7.41
CA ALA A 25 -6.07 5.79 6.18
C ALA A 25 -5.27 5.10 5.06
N VAL A 26 -3.95 5.31 5.00
CA VAL A 26 -3.07 4.61 4.06
C VAL A 26 -2.84 3.16 4.47
N GLU A 27 -2.62 2.89 5.76
CA GLU A 27 -2.41 1.53 6.27
C GLU A 27 -3.67 0.66 6.15
N ALA A 28 -4.86 1.27 6.30
CA ALA A 28 -6.15 0.60 6.10
C ALA A 28 -6.54 0.41 4.62
N HIS A 29 -5.85 1.10 3.70
CA HIS A 29 -6.08 0.96 2.27
C HIS A 29 -5.54 -0.39 1.82
N HIS A 30 -6.45 -1.29 1.47
CA HIS A 30 -6.14 -2.65 1.08
C HIS A 30 -6.91 -3.04 -0.17
N ARG A 31 -6.44 -4.10 -0.84
CA ARG A 31 -7.18 -4.79 -1.88
C ARG A 31 -7.40 -6.24 -1.44
N ALA A 32 -8.58 -6.78 -1.73
CA ALA A 32 -8.89 -8.19 -1.44
C ALA A 32 -8.38 -9.13 -2.54
N SER A 33 -8.33 -8.67 -3.79
CA SER A 33 -7.80 -9.44 -4.92
C SER A 33 -7.31 -8.53 -6.05
N LEU A 34 -6.53 -9.10 -6.96
CA LEU A 34 -6.09 -8.45 -8.20
C LEU A 34 -6.58 -9.26 -9.40
N GLY A 35 -7.70 -8.85 -10.00
CA GLY A 35 -8.26 -9.53 -11.16
C GLY A 35 -8.63 -11.00 -10.92
N GLY A 36 -9.01 -11.34 -9.70
CA GLY A 36 -9.31 -12.71 -9.29
C GLY A 36 -8.09 -13.52 -8.80
N ALA A 37 -6.86 -12.98 -8.88
CA ALA A 37 -5.74 -13.56 -8.16
C ALA A 37 -5.86 -13.26 -6.65
N PRO A 38 -5.83 -14.28 -5.77
CA PRO A 38 -5.84 -14.08 -4.33
C PRO A 38 -4.55 -13.39 -3.86
N LEU A 39 -4.68 -12.52 -2.86
CA LEU A 39 -3.55 -11.84 -2.23
C LEU A 39 -3.17 -12.55 -0.93
N ALA A 40 -1.90 -12.93 -0.81
CA ALA A 40 -1.33 -13.40 0.45
C ALA A 40 -0.96 -12.23 1.38
N SER A 41 -0.54 -11.08 0.83
CA SER A 41 -0.27 -9.87 1.60
C SER A 41 -0.47 -8.59 0.78
N TRP A 42 -0.81 -7.50 1.47
CA TRP A 42 -0.92 -6.16 0.90
C TRP A 42 -0.74 -5.11 2.01
N THR A 43 0.42 -4.48 2.08
CA THR A 43 0.76 -3.57 3.19
C THR A 43 1.47 -2.33 2.68
N TYR A 44 1.03 -1.16 3.13
CA TYR A 44 1.74 0.09 2.89
C TYR A 44 2.63 0.49 4.06
N ARG A 45 3.84 0.94 3.73
CA ARG A 45 4.71 1.70 4.62
C ARG A 45 4.76 3.15 4.16
N VAL A 46 4.26 4.06 5.00
CA VAL A 46 4.28 5.50 4.71
C VAL A 46 5.69 6.06 4.85
N LEU A 47 6.21 6.67 3.79
CA LEU A 47 7.54 7.30 3.76
C LEU A 47 7.46 8.80 4.01
N THR A 48 6.51 9.47 3.35
CA THR A 48 6.37 10.92 3.44
C THR A 48 4.90 11.30 3.33
N VAL A 49 4.48 12.25 4.16
CA VAL A 49 3.13 12.81 4.16
C VAL A 49 3.23 14.30 3.86
N ARG A 50 2.55 14.76 2.82
CA ARG A 50 2.37 16.19 2.52
C ARG A 50 0.89 16.52 2.63
N ARG A 51 0.51 17.50 3.44
CA ARG A 51 -0.89 17.87 3.69
C ARG A 51 -1.15 19.30 3.28
N ASP A 52 -2.34 19.51 2.75
CA ASP A 52 -2.86 20.81 2.35
C ASP A 52 -4.36 20.86 2.66
N GLY A 53 -4.71 21.48 3.79
CA GLY A 53 -6.09 21.54 4.30
C GLY A 53 -6.78 20.17 4.39
N HIS A 54 -7.75 19.95 3.51
CA HIS A 54 -8.55 18.73 3.41
C HIS A 54 -8.00 17.72 2.38
N ARG A 55 -6.80 17.94 1.84
CA ARG A 55 -6.10 17.04 0.94
C ARG A 55 -4.78 16.60 1.53
N ALA A 56 -4.33 15.41 1.15
CA ALA A 56 -3.01 14.92 1.48
C ALA A 56 -2.46 14.10 0.32
N ALA A 57 -1.15 14.11 0.19
CA ALA A 57 -0.45 13.32 -0.79
C ALA A 57 0.71 12.59 -0.12
N VAL A 58 0.75 11.28 -0.29
CA VAL A 58 1.61 10.37 0.46
C VAL A 58 2.50 9.59 -0.50
N ASP A 59 3.79 9.60 -0.23
CA ASP A 59 4.72 8.65 -0.85
C ASP A 59 4.84 7.44 0.07
N ALA A 60 4.61 6.25 -0.48
CA ALA A 60 4.60 5.00 0.27
C ALA A 60 5.36 3.90 -0.47
N GLU A 61 5.79 2.90 0.29
CA GLU A 61 6.17 1.59 -0.23
C GLU A 61 4.98 0.65 -0.05
N LEU A 62 4.56 -0.03 -1.11
CA LEU A 62 3.66 -1.16 -1.05
C LEU A 62 4.51 -2.43 -1.05
N THR A 63 4.23 -3.32 -0.11
CA THR A 63 4.69 -4.72 -0.15
C THR A 63 3.47 -5.61 -0.40
N TYR A 64 3.55 -6.50 -1.38
CA TYR A 64 2.46 -7.40 -1.73
C TYR A 64 2.96 -8.77 -2.15
N ALA A 65 2.11 -9.78 -2.03
CA ALA A 65 2.36 -11.12 -2.57
C ALA A 65 1.05 -11.73 -3.05
N LEU A 66 1.08 -12.39 -4.21
CA LEU A 66 -0.01 -13.18 -4.75
C LEU A 66 0.05 -14.61 -4.21
N ASP A 67 -1.06 -15.08 -3.64
CA ASP A 67 -1.15 -16.42 -3.06
C ASP A 67 -1.05 -17.50 -4.15
N GLY A 68 -0.09 -18.42 -3.98
CA GLY A 68 0.20 -19.47 -4.95
C GLY A 68 0.94 -19.04 -6.23
N TYR A 69 1.39 -17.78 -6.34
CA TYR A 69 2.15 -17.29 -7.49
C TYR A 69 3.52 -16.72 -7.11
N ASP A 70 3.59 -15.94 -6.03
CA ASP A 70 4.83 -15.28 -5.63
C ASP A 70 5.57 -16.11 -4.56
N ALA A 71 6.84 -16.44 -4.83
CA ALA A 71 7.69 -17.13 -3.85
C ALA A 71 8.17 -16.20 -2.71
N ALA A 72 8.15 -14.89 -2.93
CA ALA A 72 8.48 -13.87 -1.94
C ALA A 72 7.73 -12.56 -2.25
N PRO A 73 7.47 -11.70 -1.24
CA PRO A 73 6.78 -10.43 -1.47
C PRO A 73 7.54 -9.51 -2.42
N ALA A 74 6.80 -8.88 -3.34
CA ALA A 74 7.28 -7.81 -4.20
C ALA A 74 7.06 -6.44 -3.54
N THR A 75 7.87 -5.45 -3.94
CA THR A 75 7.72 -4.07 -3.48
C THR A 75 7.49 -3.09 -4.63
N ALA A 76 6.67 -2.06 -4.39
CA ALA A 76 6.40 -0.99 -5.33
C ALA A 76 6.34 0.37 -4.63
N ARG A 77 6.95 1.39 -5.22
CA ARG A 77 6.82 2.78 -4.73
C ARG A 77 5.54 3.40 -5.29
N ARG A 78 4.67 3.87 -4.38
CA ARG A 78 3.33 4.37 -4.68
C ARG A 78 3.19 5.83 -4.26
N ARG A 79 2.32 6.54 -4.98
CA ARG A 79 1.81 7.86 -4.62
C ARG A 79 0.32 7.73 -4.35
N LEU A 80 -0.07 8.00 -3.11
CA LEU A 80 -1.48 8.00 -2.71
C LEU A 80 -1.96 9.44 -2.54
N ASP A 81 -3.12 9.74 -3.10
CA ASP A 81 -3.83 10.98 -2.83
C ASP A 81 -4.99 10.68 -1.90
N LEU A 82 -5.20 11.56 -0.93
CA LEU A 82 -6.25 11.44 0.06
C LEU A 82 -7.07 12.73 0.15
N ALA A 83 -8.34 12.57 0.50
CA ALA A 83 -9.22 13.68 0.86
C ALA A 83 -9.86 13.42 2.24
N ARG A 84 -10.07 14.49 3.00
CA ARG A 84 -10.84 14.45 4.25
C ARG A 84 -12.31 14.69 3.93
N ARG A 85 -13.15 13.70 4.21
CA ARG A 85 -14.61 13.75 4.07
C ARG A 85 -15.24 13.35 5.40
N ASP A 86 -16.16 14.17 5.90
CA ASP A 86 -16.87 13.91 7.17
C ASP A 86 -15.92 13.64 8.35
N GLY A 87 -14.85 14.43 8.44
CA GLY A 87 -13.83 14.31 9.47
C GLY A 87 -12.84 13.13 9.29
N ARG A 88 -13.02 12.27 8.28
CA ARG A 88 -12.18 11.07 8.06
C ARG A 88 -11.36 11.21 6.78
N TRP A 89 -10.10 10.79 6.83
CA TRP A 89 -9.25 10.68 5.66
C TRP A 89 -9.60 9.42 4.88
N ARG A 90 -9.66 9.54 3.55
CA ARG A 90 -9.87 8.42 2.63
C ARG A 90 -8.91 8.53 1.47
N VAL A 91 -8.35 7.39 1.05
CA VAL A 91 -7.58 7.30 -0.19
C VAL A 91 -8.54 7.52 -1.36
N THR A 92 -8.21 8.48 -2.21
CA THR A 92 -8.97 8.83 -3.43
C THR A 92 -8.19 8.53 -4.70
N GLY A 93 -6.89 8.24 -4.60
CA GLY A 93 -6.07 7.83 -5.71
C GLY A 93 -4.86 7.05 -5.22
N ASP A 94 -4.44 6.06 -6.02
CA ASP A 94 -3.26 5.25 -5.78
C ASP A 94 -2.62 4.97 -7.15
N ARG A 95 -1.43 5.51 -7.38
CA ARG A 95 -0.69 5.42 -8.65
C ARG A 95 0.79 5.14 -8.41
N PRO A 96 1.56 4.75 -9.45
CA PRO A 96 3.01 4.67 -9.34
C PRO A 96 3.61 5.99 -8.86
N ALA A 97 4.62 5.92 -8.00
CA ALA A 97 5.42 7.09 -7.70
C ALA A 97 6.14 7.58 -8.98
N ARG A 98 6.47 8.87 -9.04
CA ARG A 98 7.12 9.48 -10.21
C ARG A 98 8.42 8.72 -10.57
N GLY A 99 8.54 8.33 -11.84
CA GLY A 99 9.71 7.60 -12.34
C GLY A 99 9.83 6.16 -11.84
N ARG A 100 8.73 5.57 -11.34
CA ARG A 100 8.70 4.18 -10.88
C ARG A 100 7.81 3.33 -11.79
N PRO A 101 8.14 2.03 -11.97
CA PRO A 101 7.38 1.17 -12.87
C PRO A 101 5.90 1.08 -12.48
N ALA A 102 5.04 1.12 -13.49
CA ALA A 102 3.64 0.75 -13.34
C ALA A 102 3.52 -0.73 -12.95
N GLN A 103 2.51 -1.05 -12.15
CA GLN A 103 2.15 -2.42 -11.79
C GLN A 103 1.02 -2.90 -12.70
N LEU A 104 0.77 -4.21 -12.71
CA LEU A 104 -0.24 -4.86 -13.57
C LEU A 104 -1.61 -4.16 -13.46
N TRP A 105 -2.04 -3.83 -12.25
CA TRP A 105 -3.34 -3.20 -11.98
C TRP A 105 -3.40 -1.71 -12.29
N ASP A 106 -2.28 -1.06 -12.62
CA ASP A 106 -2.28 0.32 -13.09
C ASP A 106 -2.64 0.41 -14.57
N GLN A 107 -2.67 -0.72 -15.29
CA GLN A 107 -3.05 -0.80 -16.69
C GLN A 107 -4.57 -0.94 -16.91
N GLY A 108 -5.35 -0.86 -15.83
CA GLY A 108 -6.80 -1.02 -15.84
C GLY A 108 -7.24 -2.35 -15.21
N PRO A 109 -8.50 -2.76 -15.42
CA PRO A 109 -9.01 -4.03 -14.92
C PRO A 109 -8.18 -5.19 -15.46
N VAL A 110 -7.56 -5.95 -14.56
CA VAL A 110 -6.82 -7.17 -14.89
C VAL A 110 -7.70 -8.40 -14.61
N ARG A 111 -7.41 -9.52 -15.28
CA ARG A 111 -8.02 -10.82 -14.99
C ARG A 111 -6.93 -11.88 -14.99
N ALA A 112 -6.84 -12.65 -13.90
CA ALA A 112 -5.98 -13.81 -13.82
C ALA A 112 -6.56 -14.96 -14.64
N VAL A 113 -5.72 -15.62 -15.42
CA VAL A 113 -6.07 -16.81 -16.20
C VAL A 113 -5.08 -17.93 -15.88
N ARG A 114 -5.59 -19.14 -15.66
CA ARG A 114 -4.76 -20.34 -15.45
C ARG A 114 -4.65 -21.09 -16.78
N GLY A 115 -3.45 -21.15 -17.33
CA GLY A 115 -3.13 -21.90 -18.54
C GLY A 115 -2.21 -23.08 -18.26
N ALA A 116 -2.23 -24.10 -19.13
CA ALA A 116 -1.28 -25.22 -19.06
C ALA A 116 0.15 -24.82 -19.44
N ARG A 117 0.33 -23.67 -20.12
CA ARG A 117 1.61 -23.08 -20.49
C ARG A 117 1.52 -21.55 -20.35
N SER A 118 2.62 -20.95 -19.89
CA SER A 118 2.82 -19.50 -19.76
C SER A 118 4.08 -19.13 -20.56
N LEU A 119 4.09 -17.94 -21.18
CA LEU A 119 5.23 -17.40 -21.95
C LEU A 119 6.25 -16.69 -21.05
#